data_AF-A0A838IEB3-F1
#
_entry.id   AF-A0A838IEB3-F1
#
_cell.length_a   1.000
_cell.length_b   1.000
_cell.length_c   1.000
_cell.angle_alpha   90.00
_cell.angle_beta   90.00
_cell.angle_gamma   90.00
#
_symmetry.space_group_name_H-M   'P 1'
#
loop_
_entity.id
_entity.type
_entity.pdbx_description
1 polymer ?
#
loop_
_entity_poly.entity_id
_entity_poly.type
_entity_poly.pdbx_seq_one_letter_code
_entity_poly.pdbx_strand_id
1 'polypeptide(L)'
;MSYDATESPLDERIQAMLEILDEGDLRYQTLKGTVDFQSAWIELAEHLFNVDRTEAFREWGFRSFAVYCTNELRLSRTVAGKLMEGYQWVENQAPQYLPANRPPEDEASRSARLTHSAPDMDTVAVLAKAHREVKEERLPAATYADLKDAALRGERTVSALRKEFREAVPEHLRPEPVQKPLHHLRRALSEVEKALAQIASDDDLLTEASALRDTIFALVASRHGEE
;
A
#
# COMPACT_ATOMS: atom_id res chain seq x y z
N MET A 1 -5.09 36.90 14.08
CA MET A 1 -5.81 35.62 14.24
C MET A 1 -4.89 34.54 13.71
N SER A 2 -4.21 33.82 14.60
CA SER A 2 -3.35 32.70 14.23
C SER A 2 -4.25 31.48 14.05
N TYR A 3 -4.47 31.07 12.81
CA TYR A 3 -5.15 29.79 12.53
C TYR A 3 -4.18 28.68 12.91
N ASP A 4 -4.55 27.87 13.91
CA ASP A 4 -3.79 26.69 14.30
C ASP A 4 -3.95 25.63 13.20
N ALA A 5 -2.95 25.55 12.32
CA ALA A 5 -3.00 24.79 11.09
C ALA A 5 -2.68 23.28 11.27
N THR A 6 -2.75 22.76 12.50
CA THR A 6 -2.22 21.42 12.82
C THR A 6 -3.24 20.30 13.00
N GLU A 7 -4.55 20.60 13.10
CA GLU A 7 -5.54 19.55 13.44
C GLU A 7 -6.38 19.00 12.26
N SER A 8 -6.47 19.72 11.14
CA SER A 8 -7.33 19.31 10.02
C SER A 8 -6.58 18.44 9.00
N PRO A 9 -7.14 17.28 8.57
CA PRO A 9 -6.60 16.43 7.52
C PRO A 9 -6.14 17.21 6.28
N LEU A 10 -5.09 16.71 5.62
CA LEU A 10 -4.49 17.35 4.44
C LEU A 10 -5.55 17.70 3.37
N ASP A 11 -6.50 16.79 3.17
CA ASP A 11 -7.54 16.90 2.13
C ASP A 11 -8.54 18.02 2.46
N GLU A 12 -8.90 18.22 3.72
CA GLU A 12 -9.73 19.34 4.17
C GLU A 12 -9.03 20.69 3.97
N ARG A 13 -7.71 20.72 4.18
CA ARG A 13 -6.91 21.94 3.96
C ARG A 13 -6.79 22.28 2.48
N ILE A 14 -6.53 21.28 1.63
CA ILE A 14 -6.53 21.45 0.18
C ILE A 14 -7.92 21.93 -0.27
N GLN A 15 -8.97 21.40 0.33
CA GLN A 15 -10.33 21.80 0.03
C GLN A 15 -10.62 23.26 0.37
N ALA A 16 -10.32 23.67 1.60
CA ALA A 16 -10.48 25.06 2.03
C ALA A 16 -9.68 26.04 1.14
N MET A 17 -8.53 25.61 0.63
CA MET A 17 -7.73 26.40 -0.31
C MET A 17 -8.36 26.48 -1.71
N LEU A 18 -8.98 25.40 -2.21
CA LEU A 18 -9.64 25.41 -3.51
C LEU A 18 -10.94 26.22 -3.53
N GLU A 19 -11.60 26.42 -2.37
CA GLU A 19 -12.79 27.26 -2.26
C GLU A 19 -12.49 28.77 -2.33
N ILE A 20 -11.28 29.19 -1.94
CA ILE A 20 -10.89 30.60 -1.90
C ILE A 20 -10.09 31.05 -3.13
N LEU A 21 -9.52 30.12 -3.89
CA LEU A 21 -8.67 30.41 -5.05
C LEU A 21 -9.51 30.51 -6.33
N ASP A 22 -9.10 31.40 -7.23
CA ASP A 22 -9.67 31.51 -8.57
C ASP A 22 -9.23 30.34 -9.46
N GLU A 23 -10.12 29.82 -10.30
CA GLU A 23 -9.82 28.66 -11.17
C GLU A 23 -8.72 28.93 -12.20
N GLY A 24 -8.53 30.21 -12.58
CA GLY A 24 -7.46 30.65 -13.46
C GLY A 24 -6.09 30.72 -12.77
N ASP A 25 -6.03 30.62 -11.44
CA ASP A 25 -4.77 30.64 -10.68
C ASP A 25 -4.01 29.32 -10.87
N LEU A 26 -2.71 29.43 -11.14
CA LEU A 26 -1.79 28.29 -11.22
C LEU A 26 -1.82 27.44 -9.94
N ARG A 27 -1.97 28.08 -8.77
CA ARG A 27 -2.08 27.39 -7.48
C ARG A 27 -3.35 26.56 -7.40
N TYR A 28 -4.47 27.08 -7.88
CA TYR A 28 -5.73 26.32 -7.95
C TYR A 28 -5.54 25.09 -8.83
N GLN A 29 -5.02 25.27 -10.05
CA GLN A 29 -4.84 24.19 -11.02
C GLN A 29 -3.94 23.07 -10.48
N THR A 30 -2.87 23.45 -9.76
CA THR A 30 -1.94 22.48 -9.15
C THR A 30 -2.62 21.65 -8.06
N LEU A 31 -3.40 22.30 -7.19
CA LEU A 31 -4.12 21.63 -6.10
C LEU A 31 -5.23 20.73 -6.65
N LYS A 32 -6.01 21.23 -7.61
CA LYS A 32 -7.06 20.46 -8.28
C LYS A 32 -6.49 19.23 -8.98
N GLY A 33 -5.41 19.40 -9.74
CA GLY A 33 -4.72 18.28 -10.40
C GLY A 33 -4.17 17.25 -9.42
N THR A 34 -3.77 17.67 -8.21
CA THR A 34 -3.31 16.74 -7.16
C THR A 34 -4.48 15.86 -6.66
N VAL A 35 -5.63 16.46 -6.39
CA VAL A 35 -6.84 15.75 -5.95
C VAL A 35 -7.34 14.78 -7.03
N ASP A 36 -7.36 15.24 -8.28
CA ASP A 36 -7.78 14.41 -9.42
C ASP A 36 -6.83 13.23 -9.62
N PHE A 37 -5.52 13.48 -9.52
CA PHE A 37 -4.51 12.42 -9.61
C PHE A 37 -4.69 11.35 -8.51
N GLN A 38 -4.98 11.77 -7.28
CA GLN A 38 -5.27 10.84 -6.17
C GLN A 38 -6.52 10.01 -6.41
N SER A 39 -7.47 10.50 -7.22
CA SER A 39 -8.70 9.78 -7.56
C SER A 39 -8.62 8.95 -8.85
N ALA A 40 -7.63 9.23 -9.71
CA ALA A 40 -7.48 8.60 -11.02
C ALA A 40 -7.24 7.07 -10.96
N TRP A 41 -6.70 6.57 -9.85
CA TRP A 41 -6.44 5.13 -9.72
C TRP A 41 -7.73 4.29 -9.68
N ILE A 42 -8.85 4.84 -9.16
CA ILE A 42 -10.13 4.12 -9.12
C ILE A 42 -10.66 3.91 -10.54
N GLU A 43 -10.60 4.95 -11.37
CA GLU A 43 -11.03 4.88 -12.78
C GLU A 43 -10.19 3.86 -13.56
N LEU A 44 -8.86 3.88 -13.38
CA LEU A 44 -8.00 2.86 -13.97
C LEU A 44 -8.36 1.46 -13.48
N ALA A 45 -8.59 1.29 -12.17
CA ALA A 45 -8.91 0.00 -11.58
C ALA A 45 -10.26 -0.54 -12.06
N GLU A 46 -11.26 0.33 -12.26
CA GLU A 46 -12.55 -0.02 -12.88
C GLU A 46 -12.36 -0.56 -14.31
N HIS A 47 -11.56 0.13 -15.13
CA HIS A 47 -11.26 -0.33 -16.48
C HIS A 47 -10.51 -1.67 -16.46
N LEU A 48 -9.50 -1.81 -15.60
CA LEU A 48 -8.77 -3.07 -15.43
C LEU A 48 -9.70 -4.21 -14.99
N PHE A 49 -10.63 -3.94 -14.08
CA PHE A 49 -11.61 -4.91 -13.62
C PHE A 49 -12.52 -5.37 -14.75
N ASN A 50 -12.97 -4.44 -15.59
CA ASN A 50 -13.76 -4.76 -16.78
C ASN A 50 -12.96 -5.57 -17.81
N VAL A 51 -11.70 -5.20 -18.07
CA VAL A 51 -10.81 -5.93 -18.99
C VAL A 51 -10.56 -7.36 -18.53
N ASP A 52 -10.32 -7.57 -17.23
CA ASP A 52 -10.14 -8.91 -16.67
C ASP A 52 -11.43 -9.72 -16.75
N ARG A 53 -12.57 -9.12 -16.37
CA ARG A 53 -13.89 -9.76 -16.37
C ARG A 53 -14.38 -10.16 -17.76
N THR A 54 -14.15 -9.34 -18.78
CA THR A 54 -14.53 -9.65 -20.17
C THR A 54 -13.47 -10.44 -20.91
N GLU A 55 -12.32 -10.67 -20.28
CA GLU A 55 -11.15 -11.30 -20.88
C GLU A 55 -10.69 -10.60 -22.19
N ALA A 56 -10.97 -9.30 -22.34
CA ALA A 56 -10.70 -8.52 -23.55
C ALA A 56 -9.20 -8.54 -23.95
N PHE A 57 -8.32 -8.70 -22.97
CA PHE A 57 -6.88 -8.87 -23.20
C PHE A 57 -6.55 -10.05 -24.13
N ARG A 58 -7.40 -11.08 -24.22
CA ARG A 58 -7.20 -12.22 -25.14
C ARG A 58 -7.42 -11.82 -26.59
N GLU A 59 -8.42 -10.98 -26.85
CA GLU A 59 -8.71 -10.46 -28.19
C GLU A 59 -7.57 -9.56 -28.69
N TRP A 60 -6.87 -8.91 -27.76
CA TRP A 60 -5.68 -8.09 -28.05
C TRP A 60 -4.38 -8.92 -28.17
N GLY A 61 -4.47 -10.25 -28.06
CA GLY A 61 -3.34 -11.17 -28.26
C GLY A 61 -2.51 -11.46 -27.01
N PHE A 62 -2.96 -11.07 -25.81
CA PHE A 62 -2.25 -11.38 -24.57
C PHE A 62 -2.72 -12.72 -23.99
N ARG A 63 -1.77 -13.57 -23.58
CA ARG A 63 -2.05 -14.88 -23.00
C ARG A 63 -2.71 -14.85 -21.62
N SER A 64 -2.57 -13.74 -20.89
CA SER A 64 -3.19 -13.54 -19.58
C SER A 64 -3.25 -12.05 -19.23
N PHE A 65 -4.18 -11.68 -18.35
CA PHE A 65 -4.31 -10.33 -17.83
C PHE A 65 -2.99 -9.80 -17.23
N ALA A 66 -2.29 -10.63 -16.46
CA ALA A 66 -0.99 -10.24 -15.88
C ALA A 66 0.05 -9.87 -16.95
N VAL A 67 0.06 -10.56 -18.09
CA VAL A 67 0.99 -10.28 -19.20
C VAL A 67 0.59 -8.99 -19.91
N TYR A 68 -0.70 -8.75 -20.12
CA TYR A 68 -1.21 -7.47 -20.61
C TYR A 68 -0.78 -6.30 -19.72
N CYS A 69 -1.03 -6.39 -18.41
CA CYS A 69 -0.64 -5.35 -17.45
C CYS A 69 0.86 -5.03 -17.48
N THR A 70 1.72 -6.06 -17.49
CA THR A 70 3.17 -5.85 -17.45
C THR A 70 3.75 -5.39 -18.79
N ASN A 71 3.26 -5.92 -19.91
CA ASN A 71 3.86 -5.65 -21.21
C ASN A 71 3.38 -4.33 -21.81
N GLU A 72 2.07 -4.06 -21.75
CA GLU A 72 1.46 -2.89 -22.39
C GLU A 72 1.32 -1.73 -21.40
N LEU A 73 0.71 -1.98 -20.24
CA LEU A 73 0.44 -0.93 -19.25
C LEU A 73 1.64 -0.60 -18.36
N ARG A 74 2.73 -1.39 -18.44
CA ARG A 74 3.92 -1.29 -17.59
C ARG A 74 3.59 -1.34 -16.09
N LEU A 75 2.49 -2.00 -15.73
CA LEU A 75 2.08 -2.22 -14.35
C LEU A 75 2.70 -3.51 -13.83
N SER A 76 3.40 -3.42 -12.69
CA SER A 76 3.85 -4.62 -11.98
C SER A 76 2.65 -5.44 -11.52
N ARG A 77 2.83 -6.76 -11.41
CA ARG A 77 1.78 -7.66 -10.92
C ARG A 77 1.25 -7.25 -9.53
N THR A 78 2.14 -6.73 -8.68
CA THR A 78 1.78 -6.23 -7.34
C THR A 78 0.85 -5.02 -7.41
N VAL A 79 1.14 -4.07 -8.30
CA VAL A 79 0.30 -2.86 -8.46
C VAL A 79 -1.04 -3.22 -9.09
N ALA A 80 -1.04 -4.05 -10.14
CA ALA A 80 -2.28 -4.54 -10.74
C ALA A 80 -3.17 -5.27 -9.71
N GLY A 81 -2.58 -6.13 -8.88
CA GLY A 81 -3.31 -6.80 -7.79
C GLY A 81 -3.90 -5.81 -6.78
N LYS A 82 -3.14 -4.79 -6.36
CA LYS A 82 -3.64 -3.74 -5.46
C LYS A 82 -4.80 -2.96 -6.07
N LEU A 83 -4.71 -2.58 -7.34
CA LEU A 83 -5.78 -1.86 -8.04
C LEU A 83 -7.06 -2.71 -8.08
N MET A 84 -6.94 -3.98 -8.48
CA MET A 84 -8.07 -4.91 -8.56
C MET A 84 -8.73 -5.16 -7.20
N GLU A 85 -7.94 -5.48 -6.18
CA GLU A 85 -8.45 -5.68 -4.81
C GLU A 85 -9.05 -4.40 -4.23
N GLY A 86 -8.40 -3.26 -4.48
CA GLY A 86 -8.86 -1.96 -3.99
C GLY A 86 -10.19 -1.55 -4.62
N TYR A 87 -10.35 -1.71 -5.94
CA TYR A 87 -11.61 -1.42 -6.63
C TYR A 87 -12.75 -2.29 -6.13
N GLN A 88 -12.55 -3.61 -6.02
CA GLN A 88 -13.56 -4.51 -5.47
C GLN A 88 -13.96 -4.09 -4.04
N TRP A 89 -12.99 -3.67 -3.22
CA TRP A 89 -13.30 -3.17 -1.89
C TRP A 89 -14.12 -1.89 -1.92
N VAL A 90 -13.74 -0.90 -2.75
CA VAL A 90 -14.48 0.36 -2.90
C VAL A 90 -15.91 0.09 -3.36
N GLU A 91 -16.08 -0.72 -4.40
CA GLU A 91 -17.40 -1.09 -4.94
C GLU A 91 -18.33 -1.66 -3.85
N ASN A 92 -17.79 -2.48 -2.94
CA ASN A 92 -18.57 -3.17 -1.92
C ASN A 92 -18.70 -2.41 -0.59
N GLN A 93 -17.72 -1.59 -0.22
CA GLN A 93 -17.61 -1.04 1.14
C GLN A 93 -17.67 0.49 1.19
N ALA A 94 -17.40 1.16 0.07
CA ALA A 94 -17.39 2.61 -0.04
C ALA A 94 -17.78 3.09 -1.45
N PRO A 95 -18.97 2.68 -1.96
CA PRO A 95 -19.37 2.95 -3.35
C PRO A 95 -19.49 4.45 -3.67
N GLN A 96 -19.61 5.32 -2.65
CA GLN A 96 -19.62 6.78 -2.82
C GLN A 96 -18.37 7.34 -3.51
N TYR A 97 -17.24 6.61 -3.51
CA TYR A 97 -16.01 7.04 -4.19
C TYR A 97 -15.93 6.56 -5.65
N LEU A 98 -16.92 5.80 -6.14
CA LEU A 98 -16.94 5.38 -7.54
C LEU A 98 -17.22 6.56 -8.47
N PRO A 99 -16.60 6.62 -9.67
CA PRO A 99 -16.82 7.69 -10.64
C PRO A 99 -18.30 7.88 -11.00
N ALA A 100 -19.05 6.79 -11.12
CA ALA A 100 -20.49 6.82 -11.41
C ALA A 100 -21.34 7.51 -10.33
N ASN A 101 -20.83 7.58 -9.09
CA ASN A 101 -21.50 8.22 -7.96
C ASN A 101 -20.93 9.62 -7.66
N ARG A 102 -19.98 10.10 -8.48
CA ARG A 102 -19.37 11.43 -8.32
C ARG A 102 -20.39 12.53 -8.70
N PRO A 103 -20.46 13.64 -7.94
CA PRO A 103 -21.32 14.77 -8.29
C PRO A 103 -20.97 15.37 -9.67
N PRO A 104 -21.98 15.81 -10.47
CA PRO A 104 -21.80 16.36 -11.82
C PRO A 104 -20.99 17.65 -11.83
N GLU A 105 -20.25 17.92 -12.91
CA GLU A 105 -19.39 19.10 -13.16
C GLU A 105 -20.14 20.43 -13.28
N ASP A 106 -20.83 20.81 -12.22
CA ASP A 106 -21.39 22.14 -12.02
C ASP A 106 -20.75 22.85 -10.83
N GLU A 107 -20.92 24.18 -10.81
CA GLU A 107 -20.40 25.09 -9.78
C GLU A 107 -21.02 24.83 -8.40
N ALA A 108 -22.28 24.36 -8.36
CA ALA A 108 -22.98 24.02 -7.13
C ALA A 108 -22.42 22.75 -6.46
N SER A 109 -21.86 21.83 -7.25
CA SER A 109 -21.31 20.54 -6.78
C SER A 109 -19.79 20.58 -6.56
N ARG A 110 -19.16 21.75 -6.68
CA ARG A 110 -17.70 21.93 -6.54
C ARG A 110 -17.21 21.47 -5.16
N SER A 111 -17.80 21.98 -4.08
CA SER A 111 -17.45 21.56 -2.71
C SER A 111 -17.79 20.09 -2.46
N ALA A 112 -18.89 19.59 -3.02
CA ALA A 112 -19.28 18.19 -2.88
C ALA A 112 -18.25 17.25 -3.53
N ARG A 113 -17.72 17.55 -4.72
CA ARG A 113 -16.69 16.74 -5.39
C ARG A 113 -15.43 16.56 -4.55
N LEU A 114 -15.01 17.63 -3.90
CA LEU A 114 -13.77 17.63 -3.14
C LEU A 114 -13.89 16.87 -1.81
N THR A 115 -15.06 16.88 -1.19
CA THR A 115 -15.38 15.97 -0.06
C THR A 115 -15.44 14.50 -0.50
N HIS A 116 -15.62 14.23 -1.79
CA HIS A 116 -15.62 12.89 -2.38
C HIS A 116 -14.28 12.51 -3.02
N SER A 117 -13.18 13.22 -2.68
CA SER A 117 -11.85 12.79 -3.10
C SER A 117 -11.61 11.36 -2.64
N ALA A 118 -11.17 10.51 -3.56
CA ALA A 118 -10.96 9.11 -3.26
C ALA A 118 -9.85 8.94 -2.21
N PRO A 119 -9.99 7.97 -1.29
CA PRO A 119 -8.89 7.61 -0.41
C PRO A 119 -7.69 7.11 -1.23
N ASP A 120 -6.49 7.33 -0.68
CA ASP A 120 -5.25 6.83 -1.26
C ASP A 120 -5.27 5.30 -1.45
N MET A 121 -4.67 4.83 -2.55
CA MET A 121 -4.65 3.42 -2.93
C MET A 121 -4.03 2.52 -1.86
N ASP A 122 -2.97 2.96 -1.17
CA ASP A 122 -2.35 2.15 -0.12
C ASP A 122 -3.21 2.08 1.15
N THR A 123 -3.95 3.15 1.45
CA THR A 123 -4.96 3.15 2.52
C THR A 123 -6.06 2.14 2.20
N VAL A 124 -6.62 2.19 1.00
CA VAL A 124 -7.62 1.22 0.55
C VAL A 124 -7.08 -0.21 0.56
N ALA A 125 -5.85 -0.45 0.11
CA ALA A 125 -5.25 -1.77 0.12
C ALA A 125 -5.13 -2.35 1.56
N VAL A 126 -4.83 -1.51 2.55
CA VAL A 126 -4.82 -1.92 3.96
C VAL A 126 -6.24 -2.23 4.46
N LEU A 127 -7.23 -1.40 4.13
CA LEU A 127 -8.63 -1.63 4.49
C LEU A 127 -9.20 -2.89 3.83
N ALA A 128 -8.89 -3.13 2.56
CA ALA A 128 -9.28 -4.33 1.83
C ALA A 128 -8.69 -5.59 2.45
N LYS A 129 -7.41 -5.55 2.84
CA LYS A 129 -6.78 -6.64 3.58
C LYS A 129 -7.47 -6.87 4.93
N ALA A 130 -7.67 -5.82 5.73
CA ALA A 130 -8.32 -5.94 7.03
C ALA A 130 -9.76 -6.47 6.92
N HIS A 131 -10.49 -6.11 5.85
CA HIS A 131 -11.81 -6.65 5.58
C HIS A 131 -11.80 -8.16 5.31
N ARG A 132 -10.76 -8.70 4.68
CA ARG A 132 -10.58 -10.17 4.57
C ARG A 132 -10.38 -10.81 5.93
N GLU A 133 -9.58 -10.21 6.81
CA GLU A 133 -9.38 -10.71 8.18
C GLU A 133 -10.69 -10.71 8.98
N VAL A 134 -11.61 -9.76 8.72
CA VAL A 134 -12.98 -9.79 9.29
C VAL A 134 -13.77 -10.98 8.75
N LYS A 135 -13.74 -11.22 7.43
CA LYS A 135 -14.42 -12.37 6.81
C LYS A 135 -13.88 -13.72 7.30
N GLU A 136 -12.60 -13.76 7.66
CA GLU A 136 -11.93 -14.92 8.25
C GLU A 136 -12.10 -15.01 9.77
N GLU A 137 -12.91 -14.14 10.38
CA GLU A 137 -13.17 -14.07 11.83
C GLU A 137 -11.90 -13.82 12.69
N ARG A 138 -10.84 -13.31 12.07
CA ARG A 138 -9.57 -12.97 12.72
C ARG A 138 -9.54 -11.55 13.27
N LEU A 139 -10.41 -10.67 12.77
CA LEU A 139 -10.54 -9.29 13.20
C LEU A 139 -12.00 -8.99 13.60
N PRO A 140 -12.26 -8.41 14.78
CA PRO A 140 -13.62 -8.00 15.15
C PRO A 140 -14.19 -6.96 14.19
N ALA A 141 -15.42 -7.19 13.71
CA ALA A 141 -16.07 -6.32 12.72
C ALA A 141 -16.28 -4.88 13.23
N ALA A 142 -16.56 -4.70 14.53
CA ALA A 142 -16.70 -3.38 15.14
C ALA A 142 -15.39 -2.58 15.08
N THR A 143 -14.27 -3.19 15.48
CA THR A 143 -12.94 -2.55 15.39
C THR A 143 -12.57 -2.22 13.95
N TYR A 144 -12.94 -3.08 12.99
CA TYR A 144 -12.74 -2.78 11.58
C TYR A 144 -13.53 -1.55 11.13
N ALA A 145 -14.81 -1.43 11.52
CA ALA A 145 -15.65 -0.30 11.16
C ALA A 145 -15.08 1.02 11.70
N ASP A 146 -14.69 1.05 12.98
CA ASP A 146 -14.12 2.25 13.62
C ASP A 146 -12.84 2.72 12.91
N LEU A 147 -11.93 1.77 12.62
CA LEU A 147 -10.67 2.07 11.93
C LEU A 147 -10.90 2.46 10.46
N LYS A 148 -11.90 1.87 9.80
CA LYS A 148 -12.29 2.25 8.44
C LYS A 148 -12.77 3.70 8.43
N ASP A 149 -13.66 4.08 9.32
CA ASP A 149 -14.21 5.44 9.35
C ASP A 149 -13.14 6.48 9.67
N ALA A 150 -12.23 6.18 10.62
CA ALA A 150 -11.09 7.04 10.91
C ALA A 150 -10.11 7.17 9.72
N ALA A 151 -9.87 6.07 8.99
CA ALA A 151 -9.03 6.08 7.80
C ALA A 151 -9.63 6.94 6.68
N LEU A 152 -10.94 6.80 6.43
CA LEU A 152 -11.65 7.54 5.38
C LEU A 152 -11.79 9.04 5.69
N ARG A 153 -11.73 9.43 6.96
CA ARG A 153 -11.62 10.84 7.39
C ARG A 153 -10.18 11.38 7.35
N GLY A 154 -9.20 10.57 6.94
CA GLY A 154 -7.80 10.99 6.89
C GLY A 154 -7.12 11.13 8.27
N GLU A 155 -7.73 10.61 9.34
CA GLU A 155 -7.21 10.70 10.72
C GLU A 155 -6.09 9.69 11.02
N ARG A 156 -5.83 8.77 10.09
CA ARG A 156 -4.85 7.70 10.26
C ARG A 156 -3.95 7.56 9.03
N THR A 157 -2.65 7.47 9.29
CA THR A 157 -1.67 7.14 8.26
C THR A 157 -1.71 5.65 7.94
N VAL A 158 -1.27 5.27 6.73
CA VAL A 158 -1.15 3.86 6.31
C VAL A 158 -0.32 3.03 7.30
N SER A 159 0.74 3.60 7.88
CA SER A 159 1.59 2.91 8.86
C SER A 159 0.86 2.68 10.18
N ALA A 160 0.12 3.69 10.66
CA ALA A 160 -0.70 3.58 11.87
C ALA A 160 -1.81 2.54 11.70
N LEU A 161 -2.55 2.58 10.59
CA LEU A 161 -3.58 1.58 10.27
C LEU A 161 -3.02 0.15 10.25
N ARG A 162 -1.87 -0.06 9.60
CA ARG A 162 -1.23 -1.38 9.57
C ARG A 162 -0.87 -1.89 10.97
N LYS A 163 -0.45 -0.99 11.87
CA LYS A 163 -0.14 -1.33 13.26
C LYS A 163 -1.42 -1.63 14.04
N GLU A 164 -2.41 -0.75 13.99
CA GLU A 164 -3.68 -0.87 14.71
C GLU A 164 -4.44 -2.15 14.30
N PHE A 165 -4.53 -2.46 13.00
CA PHE A 165 -5.14 -3.71 12.56
C PHE A 165 -4.36 -4.94 13.03
N ARG A 166 -3.03 -4.90 13.03
CA ARG A 166 -2.22 -6.01 13.53
C ARG A 166 -2.43 -6.23 15.02
N GLU A 167 -2.55 -5.16 15.79
CA GLU A 167 -2.80 -5.20 17.23
C GLU A 167 -4.21 -5.68 17.56
N ALA A 168 -5.19 -5.33 16.72
CA ALA A 168 -6.57 -5.76 16.86
C ALA A 168 -6.80 -7.26 16.56
N VAL A 169 -5.93 -7.89 15.75
CA VAL A 169 -5.96 -9.34 15.56
C VAL A 169 -5.50 -10.04 16.85
N PRO A 170 -6.28 -10.99 17.41
CA PRO A 170 -5.90 -11.74 18.60
C PRO A 170 -4.54 -12.41 18.45
N GLU A 171 -3.71 -12.37 19.49
CA GLU A 171 -2.32 -12.83 19.42
C GLU A 171 -2.17 -14.27 18.92
N HIS A 172 -3.05 -15.17 19.37
CA HIS A 172 -3.07 -16.58 18.95
C HIS A 172 -3.44 -16.79 17.47
N LEU A 173 -4.04 -15.80 16.81
CA LEU A 173 -4.34 -15.83 15.38
C LEU A 173 -3.28 -15.10 14.56
N ARG A 174 -2.41 -14.29 15.19
CA ARG A 174 -1.36 -13.58 14.45
C ARG A 174 -0.43 -14.60 13.80
N PRO A 175 -0.07 -14.42 12.52
CA PRO A 175 0.88 -15.31 11.89
C PRO A 175 2.19 -15.26 12.69
N GLU A 176 2.66 -16.41 13.14
CA GLU A 176 3.99 -16.50 13.75
C GLU A 176 5.01 -15.92 12.77
N PRO A 177 6.00 -15.16 13.25
CA PRO A 177 7.05 -14.66 12.38
C PRO A 177 7.71 -15.86 11.71
N VAL A 178 7.52 -15.98 10.39
CA VAL A 178 8.19 -17.01 9.59
C VAL A 178 9.67 -16.80 9.81
N GLN A 179 10.29 -17.67 10.61
CA GLN A 179 11.72 -17.65 10.80
C GLN A 179 12.32 -17.92 9.42
N LYS A 180 13.13 -16.98 8.93
CA LYS A 180 13.89 -17.14 7.70
C LYS A 180 15.34 -17.43 8.08
N PRO A 181 15.64 -18.61 8.65
CA PRO A 181 16.97 -18.90 9.18
C PRO A 181 18.04 -18.73 8.11
N LEU A 182 17.76 -19.11 6.86
CA LEU A 182 18.64 -18.90 5.71
C LEU A 182 18.95 -17.41 5.45
N HIS A 183 17.95 -16.53 5.51
CA HIS A 183 18.16 -15.09 5.36
C HIS A 183 19.04 -14.53 6.49
N HIS A 184 18.80 -14.95 7.73
CA HIS A 184 19.61 -14.53 8.88
C HIS A 184 21.04 -15.02 8.78
N LEU A 185 21.26 -16.28 8.36
CA LEU A 185 22.59 -16.84 8.14
C LEU A 185 23.35 -16.11 7.02
N ARG A 186 22.69 -15.82 5.88
CA ARG A 186 23.32 -15.04 4.78
C ARG A 186 23.70 -13.63 5.21
N ARG A 187 22.85 -12.98 6.02
CA ARG A 187 23.16 -11.67 6.59
C ARG A 187 24.34 -11.75 7.56
N ALA A 188 24.35 -12.73 8.47
CA ALA A 188 25.44 -12.93 9.42
C ALA A 188 26.77 -13.19 8.70
N LEU A 189 26.78 -14.02 7.66
CA LEU A 189 27.96 -14.26 6.83
C LEU A 189 28.51 -12.96 6.23
N SER A 190 27.65 -12.14 5.63
CA SER A 190 28.06 -10.86 5.03
C SER A 190 28.64 -9.88 6.06
N GLU A 191 28.09 -9.85 7.28
CA GLU A 191 28.64 -8.99 8.34
C GLU A 191 30.00 -9.51 8.87
N VAL A 192 30.18 -10.83 8.98
CA VAL A 192 31.48 -11.42 9.36
C VAL A 192 32.54 -11.17 8.28
N GLU A 193 32.20 -11.29 7.00
CA GLU A 193 33.10 -10.98 5.89
C GLU A 193 33.54 -9.50 5.89
N LYS A 194 32.61 -8.58 6.17
CA LYS A 194 32.93 -7.15 6.33
C LYS A 194 33.83 -6.90 7.53
N ALA A 195 33.57 -7.55 8.66
CA ALA A 195 34.39 -7.42 9.86
C ALA A 195 35.82 -7.93 9.62
N LEU A 196 35.97 -9.09 8.97
CA LEU A 196 37.26 -9.65 8.57
C LEU A 196 38.07 -8.71 7.67
N ALA A 197 37.41 -8.00 6.75
CA ALA A 197 38.07 -7.02 5.88
C ALA A 197 38.56 -5.76 6.64
N GLN A 198 38.07 -5.51 7.85
CA GLN A 198 38.42 -4.34 8.68
C GLN A 198 39.39 -4.68 9.82
N ILE A 199 39.49 -5.96 10.22
CA ILE A 199 40.45 -6.41 11.24
C ILE A 199 41.84 -6.49 10.60
N ALA A 200 42.71 -5.53 10.92
CA ALA A 200 43.99 -5.38 10.25
C ALA A 200 45.22 -5.83 11.08
N SER A 201 45.08 -6.27 12.33
CA SER A 201 46.28 -6.45 13.20
C SER A 201 46.18 -7.43 14.37
N ASP A 202 45.13 -8.25 14.46
CA ASP A 202 45.02 -9.26 15.53
C ASP A 202 44.80 -10.64 14.91
N ASP A 203 45.86 -11.45 14.90
CA ASP A 203 45.90 -12.77 14.26
C ASP A 203 44.95 -13.77 14.94
N ASP A 204 44.75 -13.65 16.25
CA ASP A 204 43.86 -14.53 17.01
C ASP A 204 42.40 -14.21 16.68
N LEU A 205 42.03 -12.92 16.68
CA LEU A 205 40.70 -12.47 16.26
C LEU A 205 40.40 -12.77 14.79
N LEU A 206 41.39 -12.65 13.90
CA LEU A 206 41.27 -12.99 12.49
C LEU A 206 40.99 -14.50 12.31
N THR A 207 41.65 -15.33 13.11
CA THR A 207 41.47 -16.79 13.11
C THR A 207 40.07 -17.18 13.58
N GLU A 208 39.60 -16.62 14.70
CA GLU A 208 38.25 -16.88 15.22
C GLU A 208 37.15 -16.42 14.25
N ALA A 209 37.27 -15.21 13.71
CA ALA A 209 36.30 -14.67 12.76
C ALA A 209 36.28 -15.46 11.44
N SER A 210 37.44 -15.95 10.97
CA SER A 210 37.52 -16.81 9.77
C SER A 210 36.86 -18.16 10.00
N ALA A 211 37.06 -18.77 11.16
CA ALA A 211 36.40 -20.04 11.53
C ALA A 211 34.87 -19.88 11.61
N LEU A 212 34.40 -18.76 12.16
CA LEU A 212 32.97 -18.44 12.22
C LEU A 212 32.37 -18.24 10.82
N ARG A 213 33.07 -17.52 9.92
CA ARG A 213 32.67 -17.37 8.50
C ARG A 213 32.47 -18.73 7.85
N ASP A 214 33.45 -19.62 7.96
CA ASP A 214 33.42 -20.93 7.31
C ASP A 214 32.28 -21.81 7.84
N THR A 215 32.02 -21.73 9.13
CA THR A 215 30.90 -22.43 9.77
C THR A 215 29.55 -21.92 9.25
N ILE A 216 29.36 -20.60 9.18
CA ILE A 216 28.11 -20.02 8.66
C ILE A 216 27.96 -20.33 7.17
N PHE A 217 29.04 -20.26 6.38
CA PHE A 217 29.04 -20.62 4.96
C PHE A 217 28.59 -22.07 4.74
N ALA A 218 29.13 -23.02 5.50
CA ALA A 218 28.72 -24.43 5.43
C ALA A 218 27.24 -24.65 5.79
N LEU A 219 26.72 -23.91 6.78
CA LEU A 219 25.30 -23.94 7.15
C LEU A 219 24.38 -23.34 6.08
N VAL A 220 24.82 -22.28 5.40
CA VAL A 220 24.08 -21.71 4.26
C VAL A 220 24.08 -22.68 3.07
N ALA A 221 25.23 -23.28 2.76
CA ALA A 221 25.40 -24.18 1.63
C ALA A 221 24.59 -25.49 1.79
N SER A 222 24.56 -26.07 2.98
CA SER A 222 23.80 -27.30 3.27
C SER A 222 22.28 -27.09 3.14
N ARG A 223 21.77 -25.95 3.60
CA ARG A 223 20.34 -25.63 3.54
C ARG A 223 19.86 -25.16 2.16
N HIS A 224 20.78 -24.84 1.25
CA HIS A 224 20.45 -24.48 -0.14
C HIS A 224 20.13 -25.72 -1.00
N GLY A 225 20.45 -26.94 -0.52
CA GLY A 225 20.16 -28.20 -1.20
C GLY A 225 18.87 -28.90 -0.74
N GLU A 226 18.13 -28.33 0.22
CA GLU A 226 16.89 -28.89 0.78
C GLU A 226 15.62 -28.16 0.30
N GLU A 227 15.75 -27.04 -0.43
CA GLU A 227 14.67 -26.28 -1.10
C GLU A 227 14.47 -26.73 -2.56
#